data_AF-A0A0F9N0A1-F1
#
_entry.id   AF-A0A0F9N0A1-F1
#
_cell.length_a   1.000
_cell.length_b   1.000
_cell.length_c   1.000
_cell.angle_alpha   90.00
_cell.angle_beta   90.00
_cell.angle_gamma   90.00
#
_symmetry.space_group_name_H-M   'P 1'
#
loop_
_entity.id
_entity.type
_entity.pdbx_description
1 polymer ?
#
loop_
_entity_poly.entity_id
_entity_poly.type
_entity_poly.pdbx_seq_one_letter_code
_entity_poly.pdbx_strand_id
1 'polypeptide(L)'
;AVIATDPRVQNAQERLEHESRYRVKTKEGIGFEKLEGTRIAQEKLQLEDDAALAADEMASSIWKDNYRGRQMEFFARRDQIVNDFGLKFGKDKAGVNAAIDAYFSINGEDFKNLMTGGVDWDRFFAARDATLEGLSSTNLQLVKSYLRRYDTPTVTAFRKAQSDLDEYWAIEDLVWSRLRENEEFNPYLNLNDYLLNKMQSLADSGVPLEEVSRTLSRLDIVNKVTSMVSKLRNRYRLTHPDADALLGKWYGLSPVRPTKPVCQVGDSMQTVDAPPEYVRYRDTGCDLHSACLTCPLPVCKEELSHGSRAINARMRGLQIGLLVSEGHSVRWIAQVMGVTTRSIYKSMALGKSSELNSLTDRPKRDMLTVVARSVATNGR
;
A
#
# COMPACT_ATOMS: atom_id res chain seq x y z
N ALA A 1 -36.58 -24.57 0.08
CA ALA A 1 -36.38 -25.98 0.47
C ALA A 1 -35.92 -26.00 1.91
N VAL A 2 -36.75 -26.52 2.83
CA VAL A 2 -36.40 -26.65 4.25
C VAL A 2 -35.29 -27.70 4.32
N ILE A 3 -34.09 -27.29 4.73
CA ILE A 3 -33.01 -28.25 5.04
C ILE A 3 -33.54 -29.05 6.23
N ALA A 4 -33.84 -30.33 6.01
CA ALA A 4 -34.26 -31.25 7.05
C ALA A 4 -33.08 -31.47 8.00
N THR A 5 -32.97 -30.61 9.02
CA THR A 5 -32.02 -30.81 10.12
C THR A 5 -32.47 -32.02 10.91
N ASP A 6 -31.52 -32.92 11.18
CA ASP A 6 -31.73 -34.15 11.96
C ASP A 6 -32.52 -33.82 13.26
N PRO A 7 -33.62 -34.53 13.57
CA PRO A 7 -34.44 -34.29 14.76
C PRO A 7 -33.67 -34.29 16.08
N ARG A 8 -32.49 -34.94 16.13
CA ARG A 8 -31.59 -34.93 17.29
C ARG A 8 -30.82 -33.61 17.41
N VAL A 9 -30.46 -33.00 16.28
CA VAL A 9 -29.80 -31.68 16.23
C VAL A 9 -30.78 -30.59 16.61
N GLN A 10 -32.03 -30.66 16.12
CA GLN A 10 -33.11 -29.77 16.57
C GLN A 10 -33.38 -29.90 18.07
N ASN A 11 -33.55 -31.12 18.59
CA ASN A 11 -33.74 -31.34 20.03
C ASN A 11 -32.54 -30.87 20.87
N ALA A 12 -31.31 -31.03 20.38
CA ALA A 12 -30.13 -30.53 21.07
C ALA A 12 -30.08 -28.99 21.09
N GLN A 13 -30.46 -28.33 19.98
CA GLN A 13 -30.59 -26.87 19.93
C GLN A 13 -31.71 -26.37 20.84
N GLU A 14 -32.89 -26.98 20.80
CA GLU A 14 -34.01 -26.61 21.67
C GLU A 14 -33.69 -26.81 23.15
N ARG A 15 -32.98 -27.88 23.52
CA ARG A 15 -32.48 -28.09 24.89
C ARG A 15 -31.44 -27.06 25.30
N LEU A 16 -30.49 -26.73 24.43
CA LEU A 16 -29.49 -25.69 24.69
C LEU A 16 -30.13 -24.30 24.82
N GLU A 17 -31.14 -23.98 24.01
CA GLU A 17 -31.92 -22.74 24.07
C GLU A 17 -32.82 -22.67 25.31
N HIS A 18 -33.35 -23.81 25.76
CA HIS A 18 -34.09 -23.92 27.01
C HIS A 18 -33.14 -23.76 28.20
N GLU A 19 -32.02 -24.47 28.24
CA GLU A 19 -31.00 -24.34 29.30
C GLU A 19 -30.35 -22.95 29.33
N SER A 20 -30.16 -22.30 28.19
CA SER A 20 -29.66 -20.91 28.13
C SER A 20 -30.65 -19.90 28.70
N ARG A 21 -31.96 -20.16 28.63
CA ARG A 21 -33.00 -19.31 29.23
C ARG A 21 -32.97 -19.32 30.76
N TYR A 22 -32.44 -20.38 31.38
CA TYR A 22 -32.35 -20.52 32.84
C TYR A 22 -30.93 -20.38 33.40
N ARG A 23 -29.92 -20.17 32.55
CA ARG A 23 -28.56 -19.86 33.00
C ARG A 23 -28.51 -18.45 33.59
N VAL A 24 -28.09 -18.35 34.85
CA VAL A 24 -27.71 -17.05 35.45
C VAL A 24 -26.56 -16.48 34.60
N LYS A 25 -26.83 -15.38 33.89
CA LYS A 25 -25.81 -14.73 33.06
C LYS A 25 -24.71 -14.22 34.00
N THR A 26 -23.50 -14.77 33.85
CA THR A 26 -22.34 -14.25 34.55
C THR A 26 -22.09 -12.81 34.12
N LYS A 27 -21.40 -12.01 34.96
CA LYS A 27 -21.06 -10.63 34.64
C LYS A 27 -20.34 -10.56 33.28
N GLU A 28 -19.44 -11.50 33.02
CA GLU A 28 -18.72 -11.65 31.76
C GLU A 28 -19.65 -11.98 30.59
N GLY A 29 -20.63 -12.88 30.79
CA GLY A 29 -21.61 -13.24 29.75
C GLY A 29 -22.47 -12.04 29.30
N ILE A 30 -22.86 -11.18 30.24
CA ILE A 30 -23.56 -9.91 29.94
C ILE A 30 -22.63 -8.96 29.18
N GLY A 31 -21.34 -8.89 29.54
CA GLY A 31 -20.34 -8.09 28.83
C GLY A 31 -20.18 -8.53 27.36
N PHE A 32 -20.07 -9.85 27.10
CA PHE A 32 -20.01 -10.38 25.74
C PHE A 32 -21.29 -10.10 24.93
N GLU A 33 -22.46 -10.25 25.54
CA GLU A 33 -23.74 -9.94 24.87
C GLU A 33 -23.84 -8.45 24.50
N LYS A 34 -23.38 -7.54 25.37
CA LYS A 34 -23.32 -6.11 25.05
C LYS A 34 -22.34 -5.83 23.91
N LEU A 35 -21.18 -6.48 23.90
CA LEU A 35 -20.19 -6.34 22.83
C LEU A 35 -20.70 -6.87 21.48
N GLU A 36 -21.47 -7.96 21.51
CA GLU A 36 -22.12 -8.48 20.30
C GLU A 36 -23.24 -7.56 19.83
N GLY A 37 -24.02 -7.00 20.75
CA GLY A 37 -25.07 -6.03 20.44
C GLY A 37 -24.52 -4.77 19.76
N THR A 38 -23.33 -4.28 20.15
CA THR A 38 -22.70 -3.14 19.45
C THR A 38 -22.30 -3.52 18.03
N ARG A 39 -21.83 -4.75 17.78
CA ARG A 39 -21.51 -5.22 16.42
C ARG A 39 -22.73 -5.25 15.51
N ILE A 40 -23.85 -5.80 15.99
CA ILE A 40 -25.11 -5.88 15.22
C ILE A 40 -25.62 -4.48 14.87
N ALA A 41 -25.62 -3.55 15.83
CA ALA A 41 -26.05 -2.17 15.58
C ALA A 41 -25.15 -1.47 14.53
N GLN A 42 -23.85 -1.68 14.61
CA GLN A 42 -22.87 -1.10 13.67
C GLN A 42 -23.00 -1.71 12.27
N GLU A 43 -23.24 -3.02 12.16
CA GLU A 43 -23.51 -3.71 10.89
C GLU A 43 -24.76 -3.14 10.22
N LYS A 44 -25.85 -2.93 10.97
CA LYS A 44 -27.07 -2.32 10.44
C LYS A 44 -26.81 -0.92 9.85
N LEU A 45 -26.11 -0.06 10.59
CA LEU A 45 -25.74 1.29 10.11
C LEU A 45 -24.81 1.21 8.89
N GLN A 46 -23.90 0.23 8.85
CA GLN A 46 -23.04 0.02 7.69
C GLN A 46 -23.83 -0.37 6.45
N LEU A 47 -24.84 -1.24 6.58
CA LEU A 47 -25.71 -1.64 5.48
C LEU A 47 -26.57 -0.48 4.97
N GLU A 48 -27.03 0.41 5.85
CA GLU A 48 -27.75 1.63 5.49
C GLU A 48 -26.85 2.57 4.66
N ASP A 49 -25.62 2.82 5.12
CA ASP A 49 -24.64 3.63 4.38
C ASP A 49 -24.21 2.97 3.06
N ASP A 50 -24.06 1.65 3.03
CA ASP A 50 -23.75 0.90 1.81
C ASP A 50 -24.86 1.01 0.77
N ALA A 51 -26.13 0.99 1.22
CA ALA A 51 -27.28 1.20 0.35
C ALA A 51 -27.32 2.63 -0.19
N ALA A 52 -27.07 3.64 0.65
CA ALA A 52 -27.01 5.04 0.25
C ALA A 52 -25.86 5.31 -0.74
N LEU A 53 -24.68 4.68 -0.54
CA LEU A 53 -23.56 4.74 -1.48
C LEU A 53 -23.94 4.08 -2.82
N ALA A 54 -24.60 2.93 -2.78
CA ALA A 54 -25.01 2.22 -3.99
C ALA A 54 -26.10 2.98 -4.78
N ALA A 55 -26.94 3.76 -4.09
CA ALA A 55 -27.96 4.62 -4.68
C ALA A 55 -27.44 5.98 -5.16
N ASP A 56 -26.13 6.26 -5.02
CA ASP A 56 -25.51 7.57 -5.30
C ASP A 56 -26.09 8.72 -4.45
N GLU A 57 -26.72 8.39 -3.32
CA GLU A 57 -27.25 9.35 -2.33
C GLU A 57 -26.17 9.79 -1.33
N MET A 58 -25.06 9.05 -1.25
CA MET A 58 -23.93 9.31 -0.37
C MET A 58 -22.62 9.30 -1.16
N ALA A 59 -21.84 10.38 -1.05
CA ALA A 59 -20.52 10.45 -1.64
C ALA A 59 -19.54 9.45 -0.97
N SER A 60 -18.64 8.86 -1.76
CA SER A 60 -17.62 7.91 -1.27
C SER A 60 -16.74 8.48 -0.16
N SER A 61 -16.50 9.80 -0.10
CA SER A 61 -15.79 10.45 1.00
C SER A 61 -16.56 10.34 2.31
N ILE A 62 -17.85 10.69 2.30
CA ILE A 62 -18.74 10.64 3.47
C ILE A 62 -18.89 9.19 3.95
N TRP A 63 -19.11 8.24 3.02
CA TRP A 63 -19.18 6.82 3.36
C TRP A 63 -17.92 6.33 4.07
N LYS A 64 -16.73 6.70 3.57
CA LYS A 64 -15.45 6.32 4.19
C LYS A 64 -15.30 6.92 5.59
N ASP A 65 -15.69 8.18 5.76
CA ASP A 65 -15.57 8.86 7.06
C ASP A 65 -16.53 8.27 8.08
N ASN A 66 -17.77 7.97 7.69
CA ASN A 66 -18.73 7.24 8.52
C ASN A 66 -18.21 5.85 8.89
N TYR A 67 -17.71 5.07 7.91
CA TYR A 67 -17.13 3.75 8.16
C TYR A 67 -15.96 3.82 9.14
N ARG A 68 -15.04 4.78 8.97
CA ARG A 68 -13.91 5.01 9.89
C ARG A 68 -14.38 5.40 11.30
N GLY A 69 -15.33 6.33 11.40
CA GLY A 69 -15.94 6.75 12.66
C GLY A 69 -16.61 5.59 13.40
N ARG A 70 -17.32 4.72 12.68
CA ARG A 70 -17.92 3.49 13.22
C ARG A 70 -16.89 2.51 13.76
N GLN A 71 -15.78 2.31 13.05
CA GLN A 71 -14.68 1.48 13.57
C GLN A 71 -14.18 2.05 14.91
N MET A 72 -13.96 3.36 14.99
CA MET A 72 -13.51 4.00 16.22
C MET A 72 -14.51 3.89 17.37
N GLU A 73 -15.78 4.17 17.11
CA GLU A 73 -16.84 4.07 18.11
C GLU A 73 -16.96 2.63 18.65
N PHE A 74 -16.88 1.63 17.76
CA PHE A 74 -16.85 0.23 18.19
C PHE A 74 -15.68 -0.04 19.14
N PHE A 75 -14.47 0.46 18.83
CA PHE A 75 -13.31 0.26 19.69
C PHE A 75 -13.43 0.97 21.04
N ALA A 76 -13.90 2.22 21.06
CA ALA A 76 -14.14 2.96 22.29
C ALA A 76 -15.19 2.26 23.19
N ARG A 77 -16.30 1.81 22.59
CA ARG A 77 -17.34 1.06 23.31
C ARG A 77 -16.84 -0.30 23.80
N ARG A 78 -16.01 -0.98 23.02
CA ARG A 78 -15.39 -2.25 23.41
C ARG A 78 -14.54 -2.06 24.66
N ASP A 79 -13.66 -1.07 24.67
CA ASP A 79 -12.78 -0.81 25.82
C ASP A 79 -13.56 -0.48 27.07
N GLN A 80 -14.60 0.34 26.95
CA GLN A 80 -15.51 0.60 28.05
C GLN A 80 -16.18 -0.68 28.57
N ILE A 81 -16.74 -1.52 27.69
CA ILE A 81 -17.38 -2.78 28.08
C ILE A 81 -16.37 -3.75 28.72
N VAL A 82 -15.17 -3.86 28.17
CA VAL A 82 -14.11 -4.71 28.72
C VAL A 82 -13.74 -4.26 30.14
N ASN A 83 -13.62 -2.95 30.37
CA ASN A 83 -13.33 -2.38 31.68
C ASN A 83 -14.49 -2.57 32.67
N ASP A 84 -15.72 -2.19 32.28
CA ASP A 84 -16.92 -2.25 33.13
C ASP A 84 -17.24 -3.68 33.58
N PHE A 85 -17.10 -4.63 32.65
CA PHE A 85 -17.42 -6.03 32.88
C PHE A 85 -16.22 -6.85 33.34
N GLY A 86 -15.03 -6.26 33.42
CA GLY A 86 -13.80 -6.95 33.82
C GLY A 86 -13.48 -8.13 32.90
N LEU A 87 -13.76 -8.00 31.60
CA LEU A 87 -13.52 -9.06 30.62
C LEU A 87 -12.02 -9.29 30.49
N LYS A 88 -11.50 -10.27 31.22
CA LYS A 88 -10.10 -10.68 31.10
C LYS A 88 -9.99 -11.70 29.98
N PHE A 89 -9.41 -11.29 28.85
CA PHE A 89 -8.65 -12.25 28.03
C PHE A 89 -7.59 -12.83 28.97
N GLY A 90 -7.55 -14.16 29.12
CA GLY A 90 -6.84 -14.86 30.20
C GLY A 90 -5.45 -14.28 30.55
N LYS A 91 -5.04 -14.46 31.81
CA LYS A 91 -3.81 -13.86 32.38
C LYS A 91 -2.52 -14.23 31.62
N ASP A 92 -2.55 -15.29 30.82
CA ASP A 92 -1.44 -15.77 30.01
C ASP A 92 -1.62 -15.39 28.53
N LYS A 93 -1.53 -14.09 28.21
CA LYS A 93 -1.59 -13.63 26.82
C LYS A 93 -0.28 -14.01 26.11
N ALA A 94 -0.28 -15.14 25.41
CA ALA A 94 0.81 -15.56 24.52
C ALA A 94 0.30 -15.80 23.09
N GLY A 95 1.15 -15.57 22.10
CA GLY A 95 0.84 -15.82 20.70
C GLY A 95 -0.35 -14.98 20.18
N VAL A 96 -1.41 -15.65 19.71
CA VAL A 96 -2.55 -15.03 19.01
C VAL A 96 -3.28 -14.00 19.87
N ASN A 97 -3.52 -14.31 21.15
CA ASN A 97 -4.26 -13.42 22.04
C ASN A 97 -3.48 -12.13 22.36
N ALA A 98 -2.15 -12.20 22.43
CA ALA A 98 -1.32 -11.02 22.61
C ALA A 98 -1.31 -10.12 21.36
N ALA A 99 -1.28 -10.72 20.17
CA ALA A 99 -1.36 -9.97 18.91
C ALA A 99 -2.71 -9.28 18.74
N ILE A 100 -3.81 -9.97 19.07
CA ILE A 100 -5.16 -9.38 19.05
C ILE A 100 -5.26 -8.24 20.06
N ASP A 101 -4.70 -8.40 21.26
CA ASP A 101 -4.68 -7.35 22.28
C ASP A 101 -3.91 -6.11 21.79
N ALA A 102 -2.70 -6.30 21.24
CA ALA A 102 -1.89 -5.23 20.66
C ALA A 102 -2.61 -4.52 19.49
N TYR A 103 -3.24 -5.28 18.59
CA TYR A 103 -4.07 -4.76 17.48
C TYR A 103 -5.17 -3.81 17.96
N PHE A 104 -5.61 -4.04 19.19
CA PHE A 104 -6.74 -3.40 19.82
C PHE A 104 -6.36 -2.34 20.85
N SER A 105 -5.09 -2.26 21.26
CA SER A 105 -4.55 -1.24 22.17
C SER A 105 -4.01 0.00 21.45
N ILE A 106 -3.92 -0.02 20.12
CA ILE A 106 -3.46 1.14 19.34
C ILE A 106 -4.51 2.24 19.41
N ASN A 107 -4.10 3.43 19.89
CA ASN A 107 -4.97 4.58 20.08
C ASN A 107 -4.96 5.47 18.83
N GLY A 108 -6.15 5.84 18.33
CA GLY A 108 -6.27 6.74 17.17
C GLY A 108 -5.75 8.15 17.43
N GLU A 109 -5.73 8.58 18.70
CA GLU A 109 -5.17 9.88 19.12
C GLU A 109 -3.68 10.01 18.78
N ASP A 110 -2.92 8.91 18.82
CA ASP A 110 -1.49 8.88 18.51
C ASP A 110 -1.19 9.16 17.03
N PHE A 111 -2.23 9.13 16.18
CA PHE A 111 -2.14 9.35 14.74
C PHE A 111 -2.76 10.67 14.32
N LYS A 112 -3.07 11.58 15.25
CA LYS A 112 -3.49 12.95 14.89
C LYS A 112 -2.41 13.66 14.09
N ASN A 113 -2.77 14.06 12.88
CA ASN A 113 -1.94 14.90 12.04
C ASN A 113 -1.96 16.32 12.60
N LEU A 114 -0.81 16.77 13.14
CA LEU A 114 -0.66 18.09 13.76
C LEU A 114 -0.90 19.26 12.79
N MET A 115 -0.82 19.02 11.48
CA MET A 115 -1.01 20.03 10.44
C MET A 115 -2.46 20.18 10.00
N THR A 116 -3.27 19.12 10.11
CA THR A 116 -4.69 19.12 9.68
C THR A 116 -5.67 18.98 10.83
N GLY A 117 -5.20 18.62 12.03
CA GLY A 117 -6.02 18.34 13.22
C GLY A 117 -6.83 17.03 13.14
N GLY A 118 -6.83 16.37 11.99
CA GLY A 118 -7.50 15.08 11.76
C GLY A 118 -6.60 13.88 12.04
N VAL A 119 -7.18 12.72 12.33
CA VAL A 119 -6.44 11.46 12.49
C VAL A 119 -5.98 10.94 11.12
N ASP A 120 -4.70 10.59 11.01
CA ASP A 120 -4.13 9.83 9.89
C ASP A 120 -4.59 8.37 9.98
N TRP A 121 -5.77 8.14 9.40
CA TRP A 121 -6.43 6.84 9.44
C TRP A 121 -5.62 5.74 8.74
N ASP A 122 -4.91 6.07 7.68
CA ASP A 122 -4.15 5.08 6.91
C ASP A 122 -2.96 4.59 7.75
N ARG A 123 -2.24 5.51 8.41
CA ARG A 123 -1.17 5.16 9.34
C ARG A 123 -1.67 4.42 10.58
N PHE A 124 -2.84 4.79 11.11
CA PHE A 124 -3.48 4.09 12.23
C PHE A 124 -3.78 2.63 11.89
N PHE A 125 -4.42 2.37 10.74
CA PHE A 125 -4.73 1.00 10.32
C PHE A 125 -3.46 0.19 10.00
N ALA A 126 -2.45 0.81 9.38
CA ALA A 126 -1.17 0.17 9.12
C ALA A 126 -0.46 -0.26 10.43
N ALA A 127 -0.44 0.61 11.44
CA ALA A 127 0.13 0.28 12.74
C ALA A 127 -0.58 -0.91 13.40
N ARG A 128 -1.90 -1.02 13.21
CA ARG A 128 -2.69 -2.14 13.70
C ARG A 128 -2.36 -3.42 12.97
N ASP A 129 -2.39 -3.41 11.65
CA ASP A 129 -2.07 -4.59 10.87
C ASP A 129 -0.63 -5.10 11.15
N ALA A 130 0.31 -4.20 11.45
CA ALA A 130 1.67 -4.55 11.87
C ALA A 130 1.73 -5.42 13.15
N THR A 131 0.79 -5.24 14.09
CA THR A 131 0.73 -6.07 15.32
C THR A 131 0.43 -7.55 15.03
N LEU A 132 -0.13 -7.85 13.85
CA LEU A 132 -0.50 -9.20 13.45
C LEU A 132 0.60 -9.91 12.64
N GLU A 133 1.68 -9.22 12.24
CA GLU A 133 2.72 -9.75 11.34
C GLU A 133 3.51 -10.93 11.94
N GLY A 134 3.58 -11.02 13.28
CA GLY A 134 4.24 -12.12 13.98
C GLY A 134 3.46 -13.44 14.00
N LEU A 135 2.21 -13.45 13.50
CA LEU A 135 1.37 -14.63 13.51
C LEU A 135 1.71 -15.60 12.37
N SER A 136 1.58 -16.91 12.63
CA SER A 136 1.62 -17.91 11.57
C SER A 136 0.52 -17.66 10.54
N SER A 137 0.70 -18.11 9.30
CA SER A 137 -0.28 -17.90 8.21
C SER A 137 -1.70 -18.40 8.59
N THR A 138 -1.80 -19.56 9.23
CA THR A 138 -3.06 -20.13 9.72
C THR A 138 -3.71 -19.24 10.78
N ASN A 139 -2.94 -18.80 11.77
CA ASN A 139 -3.47 -17.94 12.83
C ASN A 139 -3.85 -16.56 12.31
N LEU A 140 -3.06 -15.99 11.40
CA LEU A 140 -3.37 -14.73 10.74
C LEU A 140 -4.69 -14.81 9.97
N GLN A 141 -4.95 -15.91 9.26
CA GLN A 141 -6.23 -16.11 8.56
C GLN A 141 -7.40 -16.21 9.54
N LEU A 142 -7.26 -16.97 10.63
CA LEU A 142 -8.28 -17.07 11.67
C LEU A 142 -8.58 -15.70 12.30
N VAL A 143 -7.54 -14.95 12.69
CA VAL A 143 -7.69 -13.61 13.25
C VAL A 143 -8.33 -12.66 12.24
N LYS A 144 -7.90 -12.67 10.97
CA LYS A 144 -8.52 -11.86 9.92
C LYS A 144 -9.99 -12.24 9.74
N SER A 145 -10.34 -13.52 9.72
CA SER A 145 -11.73 -13.96 9.60
C SER A 145 -12.59 -13.48 10.77
N TYR A 146 -12.04 -13.50 11.99
CA TYR A 146 -12.70 -13.00 13.19
C TYR A 146 -12.89 -11.49 13.15
N LEU A 147 -11.83 -10.73 12.84
CA LEU A 147 -11.87 -9.27 12.77
C LEU A 147 -12.83 -8.77 11.68
N ARG A 148 -13.00 -9.55 10.62
CA ARG A 148 -13.74 -9.20 9.39
C ARG A 148 -15.10 -9.88 9.29
N ARG A 149 -15.57 -10.54 10.34
CA ARG A 149 -16.84 -11.29 10.34
C ARG A 149 -18.04 -10.44 9.94
N TYR A 150 -18.02 -9.15 10.28
CA TYR A 150 -19.10 -8.19 10.00
C TYR A 150 -18.73 -7.21 8.86
N ASP A 151 -17.68 -7.51 8.08
CA ASP A 151 -17.39 -6.72 6.90
C ASP A 151 -18.48 -7.01 5.85
N THR A 152 -19.21 -5.97 5.45
CA THR A 152 -20.19 -6.08 4.37
C THR A 152 -19.49 -6.32 3.02
N PRO A 153 -20.21 -6.74 1.97
CA PRO A 153 -19.64 -6.88 0.63
C PRO A 153 -19.00 -5.57 0.12
N THR A 154 -19.61 -4.42 0.44
CA THR A 154 -19.09 -3.09 0.07
C THR A 154 -17.79 -2.79 0.80
N VAL A 155 -17.72 -3.03 2.12
CA VAL A 155 -16.47 -2.87 2.90
C VAL A 155 -15.38 -3.81 2.40
N THR A 156 -15.72 -5.05 2.07
CA THR A 156 -14.79 -6.03 1.50
C THR A 156 -14.23 -5.54 0.15
N ALA A 157 -15.09 -5.03 -0.73
CA ALA A 157 -14.69 -4.48 -2.02
C ALA A 157 -13.81 -3.23 -1.85
N PHE A 158 -14.13 -2.36 -0.90
CA PHE A 158 -13.31 -1.19 -0.57
C PHE A 158 -11.91 -1.58 -0.09
N ARG A 159 -11.81 -2.53 0.84
CA ARG A 159 -10.52 -3.02 1.34
C ARG A 159 -9.71 -3.71 0.25
N LYS A 160 -10.37 -4.48 -0.62
CA LYS A 160 -9.71 -5.04 -1.80
C LYS A 160 -9.15 -3.93 -2.68
N ALA A 161 -9.94 -2.88 -2.94
CA ALA A 161 -9.48 -1.73 -3.71
C ALA A 161 -8.28 -1.03 -3.07
N GLN A 162 -8.24 -0.89 -1.75
CA GLN A 162 -7.06 -0.35 -1.05
C GLN A 162 -5.82 -1.20 -1.31
N SER A 163 -5.94 -2.53 -1.25
CA SER A 163 -4.85 -3.45 -1.57
C SER A 163 -4.44 -3.40 -3.04
N ASP A 164 -5.39 -3.28 -3.97
CA ASP A 164 -5.11 -3.19 -5.41
C ASP A 164 -4.45 -1.84 -5.77
N LEU A 165 -4.64 -0.81 -4.96
CA LEU A 165 -4.06 0.53 -5.12
C LEU A 165 -2.73 0.72 -4.38
N ASP A 166 -2.18 -0.32 -3.75
CA ASP A 166 -0.94 -0.23 -2.97
C ASP A 166 0.23 0.35 -3.79
N GLU A 167 0.43 -0.17 -5.02
CA GLU A 167 1.46 0.33 -5.94
C GLU A 167 1.25 1.81 -6.33
N TYR A 168 -0.01 2.26 -6.44
CA TYR A 168 -0.33 3.65 -6.76
C TYR A 168 0.05 4.60 -5.60
N TRP A 169 -0.17 4.17 -4.36
CA TRP A 169 0.20 4.95 -3.18
C TRP A 169 1.71 4.96 -2.95
N ALA A 170 2.40 3.84 -3.20
CA ALA A 170 3.86 3.68 -3.10
C ALA A 170 4.68 4.55 -4.07
N ILE A 171 4.04 5.22 -5.04
CA ILE A 171 4.71 6.17 -5.95
C ILE A 171 5.41 7.29 -5.17
N GLU A 172 4.87 7.70 -4.03
CA GLU A 172 5.48 8.72 -3.18
C GLU A 172 6.80 8.24 -2.57
N ASP A 173 6.80 7.01 -2.05
CA ASP A 173 8.00 6.38 -1.51
C ASP A 173 9.08 6.21 -2.58
N LEU A 174 8.70 5.89 -3.82
CA LEU A 174 9.62 5.81 -4.96
C LEU A 174 10.23 7.17 -5.32
N VAL A 175 9.46 8.26 -5.24
CA VAL A 175 9.99 9.61 -5.46
C VAL A 175 10.97 9.96 -4.34
N TRP A 176 10.62 9.65 -3.10
CA TRP A 176 11.48 9.91 -1.95
C TRP A 176 12.76 9.08 -1.98
N SER A 177 12.69 7.81 -2.36
CA SER A 177 13.87 6.93 -2.42
C SER A 177 14.94 7.46 -3.37
N ARG A 178 14.53 8.08 -4.48
CA ARG A 178 15.45 8.75 -5.41
C ARG A 178 16.04 10.04 -4.82
N LEU A 179 15.26 10.79 -4.05
CA LEU A 179 15.77 11.98 -3.37
C LEU A 179 16.81 11.63 -2.31
N ARG A 180 16.67 10.49 -1.64
CA ARG A 180 17.63 9.99 -0.64
C ARG A 180 19.01 9.63 -1.20
N GLU A 181 19.19 9.62 -2.52
CA GLU A 181 20.51 9.55 -3.15
C GLU A 181 21.34 10.82 -2.87
N ASN A 182 20.68 11.94 -2.55
CA ASN A 182 21.32 13.15 -2.05
C ASN A 182 21.56 13.03 -0.53
N GLU A 183 22.77 13.39 -0.09
CA GLU A 183 23.19 13.40 1.32
C GLU A 183 22.25 14.23 2.22
N GLU A 184 21.65 15.30 1.70
CA GLU A 184 20.70 16.13 2.44
C GLU A 184 19.47 15.33 2.88
N PHE A 185 18.94 14.45 2.03
CA PHE A 185 17.70 13.72 2.28
C PHE A 185 17.93 12.30 2.81
N ASN A 186 19.13 11.75 2.64
CA ASN A 186 19.50 10.41 3.05
C ASN A 186 19.07 10.03 4.49
N PRO A 187 19.23 10.90 5.50
CA PRO A 187 18.88 10.58 6.90
C PRO A 187 17.39 10.36 7.14
N TYR A 188 16.52 10.88 6.26
CA TYR A 188 15.08 10.90 6.49
C TYR A 188 14.38 9.79 5.71
N LEU A 189 13.53 9.03 6.40
CA LEU A 189 12.87 7.85 5.81
C LEU A 189 11.85 8.21 4.73
N ASN A 190 11.12 9.31 4.91
CA ASN A 190 10.10 9.83 3.99
C ASN A 190 9.98 11.36 4.12
N LEU A 191 9.15 11.97 3.27
CA LEU A 191 8.92 13.43 3.29
C LEU A 191 8.41 13.91 4.65
N ASN A 192 7.53 13.16 5.31
CA ASN A 192 6.99 13.53 6.61
C ASN A 192 8.07 13.56 7.68
N ASP A 193 8.99 12.60 7.69
CA ASP A 193 10.14 12.55 8.61
C ASP A 193 11.05 13.79 8.44
N TYR A 194 11.33 14.15 7.18
CA TYR A 194 12.04 15.39 6.86
C TYR A 194 11.30 16.64 7.35
N LEU A 195 10.00 16.72 7.11
CA LEU A 195 9.19 17.88 7.55
C LEU A 195 9.06 17.97 9.07
N LEU A 196 8.97 16.84 9.77
CA LEU A 196 8.96 16.78 11.24
C LEU A 196 10.29 17.26 11.82
N ASN A 197 11.42 16.86 11.22
CA ASN A 197 12.72 17.37 11.63
C ASN A 197 12.85 18.88 11.40
N LYS A 198 12.42 19.38 10.23
CA LYS A 198 12.41 20.82 9.94
C LYS A 198 11.48 21.60 10.87
N MET A 199 10.32 21.04 11.18
CA MET A 199 9.38 21.60 12.16
C MET A 199 10.07 21.77 13.52
N GLN A 200 10.75 20.72 14.01
CA GLN A 200 11.47 20.79 15.28
C GLN A 200 12.57 21.85 15.26
N SER A 201 13.37 21.90 14.20
CA SER A 201 14.42 22.91 14.04
C SER A 201 13.87 24.36 14.02
N LEU A 202 12.71 24.58 13.41
CA LEU A 202 12.04 25.89 13.42
C LEU A 202 11.49 26.23 14.81
N ALA A 203 10.91 25.25 15.51
CA ALA A 203 10.45 25.42 16.89
C ALA A 203 11.61 25.75 17.84
N ASP A 204 12.73 25.05 17.72
CA ASP A 204 13.96 25.30 18.49
C ASP A 204 14.55 26.70 18.21
N SER A 205 14.28 27.24 17.02
CA SER A 205 14.66 28.60 16.61
C SER A 205 13.67 29.68 17.09
N GLY A 206 12.61 29.30 17.82
CA GLY A 206 11.62 30.22 18.38
C GLY A 206 10.50 30.65 17.43
N VAL A 207 10.30 29.95 16.30
CA VAL A 207 9.23 30.27 15.35
C VAL A 207 7.87 29.80 15.91
N PRO A 208 6.82 30.65 15.93
CA PRO A 208 5.49 30.26 16.37
C PRO A 208 4.90 29.12 15.53
N LEU A 209 4.18 28.19 16.17
CA LEU A 209 3.63 26.98 15.52
C LEU A 209 2.77 27.27 14.28
N GLU A 210 1.98 28.34 14.30
CA GLU A 210 1.15 28.78 13.16
C GLU A 210 1.99 29.21 11.95
N GLU A 211 3.18 29.74 12.19
CA GLU A 211 4.11 30.19 11.16
C GLU A 211 5.00 29.04 10.65
N VAL A 212 5.28 28.05 11.49
CA VAL A 212 5.97 26.81 11.10
C VAL A 212 5.23 26.12 9.95
N SER A 213 3.92 25.91 10.09
CA SER A 213 3.11 25.24 9.05
C SER A 213 3.14 25.97 7.70
N ARG A 214 3.01 27.30 7.74
CA ARG A 214 3.10 28.16 6.55
C ARG A 214 4.49 28.13 5.91
N THR A 215 5.54 28.02 6.71
CA THR A 215 6.92 27.96 6.23
C THR A 215 7.22 26.62 5.58
N LEU A 216 6.82 25.50 6.22
CA LEU A 216 7.03 24.15 5.70
C LEU A 216 6.33 23.92 4.36
N SER A 217 5.09 24.40 4.21
CA SER A 217 4.33 24.28 2.94
C SER A 217 4.96 25.05 1.77
N ARG A 218 5.79 26.06 2.03
CA ARG A 218 6.47 26.87 1.00
C ARG A 218 7.83 26.32 0.59
N LEU A 219 8.32 25.25 1.22
CA LEU A 219 9.60 24.67 0.88
C LEU A 219 9.59 24.15 -0.57
N ASP A 220 10.61 24.49 -1.35
CA ASP A 220 10.74 24.07 -2.75
C ASP A 220 10.70 22.55 -2.92
N ILE A 221 11.22 21.82 -1.94
CA ILE A 221 11.21 20.36 -1.95
C ILE A 221 9.78 19.80 -1.88
N VAL A 222 8.88 20.42 -1.11
CA VAL A 222 7.47 20.01 -1.01
C VAL A 222 6.78 20.18 -2.37
N ASN A 223 7.00 21.32 -3.01
CA ASN A 223 6.47 21.60 -4.35
C ASN A 223 7.02 20.64 -5.41
N LYS A 224 8.33 20.35 -5.37
CA LYS A 224 8.98 19.40 -6.29
C LYS A 224 8.46 17.98 -6.11
N VAL A 225 8.42 17.46 -4.87
CA VAL A 225 7.90 16.12 -4.57
C VAL A 225 6.44 16.01 -5.00
N THR A 226 5.59 16.94 -4.59
CA THR A 226 4.16 16.94 -4.94
C THR A 226 3.95 16.94 -6.46
N SER A 227 4.74 17.73 -7.20
CA SER A 227 4.69 17.76 -8.67
C SER A 227 5.14 16.43 -9.29
N MET A 228 6.25 15.85 -8.82
CA MET A 228 6.77 14.57 -9.32
C MET A 228 5.79 13.42 -9.06
N VAL A 229 5.28 13.32 -7.84
CA VAL A 229 4.28 12.32 -7.43
C VAL A 229 3.03 12.46 -8.27
N SER A 230 2.52 13.68 -8.48
CA SER A 230 1.33 13.92 -9.30
C SER A 230 1.53 13.48 -10.76
N LYS A 231 2.70 13.78 -11.36
CA LYS A 231 3.02 13.35 -12.73
C LYS A 231 3.09 11.82 -12.85
N LEU A 232 3.76 11.16 -11.91
CA LEU A 232 3.89 9.70 -11.89
C LEU A 232 2.55 9.01 -11.62
N ARG A 233 1.74 9.50 -10.66
CA ARG A 233 0.39 9.00 -10.39
C ARG A 233 -0.52 9.13 -11.61
N ASN A 234 -0.48 10.27 -12.32
CA ASN A 234 -1.23 10.42 -13.58
C ASN A 234 -0.77 9.44 -14.67
N ARG A 235 0.55 9.23 -14.83
CA ARG A 235 1.08 8.23 -15.76
C ARG A 235 0.68 6.80 -15.38
N TYR A 236 0.69 6.49 -14.09
CA TYR A 236 0.24 5.19 -13.58
C TYR A 236 -1.24 4.95 -13.93
N ARG A 237 -2.11 5.93 -13.67
CA ARG A 237 -3.55 5.85 -14.00
C ARG A 237 -3.81 5.67 -15.50
N LEU A 238 -3.01 6.29 -16.36
CA LEU A 238 -3.10 6.09 -17.82
C LEU A 238 -2.72 4.67 -18.26
N THR A 239 -1.86 3.99 -17.51
CA THR A 239 -1.37 2.63 -17.82
C THR A 239 -2.12 1.54 -17.07
N HIS A 240 -2.91 1.90 -16.05
CA HIS A 240 -3.68 1.00 -15.17
C HIS A 240 -5.13 1.50 -15.07
N PRO A 241 -5.97 1.26 -16.09
CA PRO A 241 -7.35 1.75 -16.12
C PRO A 241 -8.24 1.13 -15.04
N ASP A 242 -7.91 -0.08 -14.58
CA ASP A 242 -8.51 -0.73 -13.42
C ASP A 242 -8.24 0.05 -12.12
N ALA A 243 -6.99 0.47 -11.90
CA ALA A 243 -6.65 1.34 -10.79
C ALA A 243 -7.32 2.71 -10.90
N ASP A 244 -7.41 3.28 -12.11
CA ASP A 244 -8.13 4.54 -12.34
C ASP A 244 -9.62 4.44 -12.00
N ALA A 245 -10.26 3.33 -12.38
CA ALA A 245 -11.66 3.07 -12.04
C ALA A 245 -11.87 2.93 -10.53
N LEU A 246 -10.95 2.26 -9.82
CA LEU A 246 -11.00 2.16 -8.36
C LEU A 246 -10.82 3.52 -7.67
N LEU A 247 -9.91 4.36 -8.18
CA LEU A 247 -9.71 5.72 -7.69
C LEU A 247 -10.93 6.61 -7.94
N GLY A 248 -11.57 6.48 -9.10
CA GLY A 248 -12.83 7.17 -9.39
C GLY A 248 -13.94 6.74 -8.43
N LYS A 249 -14.15 5.43 -8.30
CA LYS A 249 -15.20 4.87 -7.43
C LYS A 249 -15.03 5.25 -5.96
N TRP A 250 -13.83 5.03 -5.40
CA TRP A 250 -13.63 5.11 -3.94
C TRP A 250 -13.04 6.43 -3.47
N TYR A 251 -12.39 7.19 -4.35
CA TYR A 251 -11.69 8.42 -4.01
C TYR A 251 -12.23 9.65 -4.76
N GLY A 252 -13.24 9.48 -5.62
CA GLY A 252 -13.87 10.60 -6.33
C GLY A 252 -12.96 11.28 -7.35
N LEU A 253 -11.89 10.59 -7.78
CA LEU A 253 -10.96 11.12 -8.77
C LEU A 253 -11.61 11.06 -10.16
N SER A 254 -11.65 12.20 -10.86
CA SER A 254 -12.09 12.23 -12.26
C SER A 254 -11.24 11.30 -13.13
N PRO A 255 -11.84 10.45 -13.98
CA PRO A 255 -11.10 9.51 -14.83
C PRO A 255 -10.04 10.23 -15.67
N VAL A 256 -8.85 9.64 -15.76
CA VAL A 256 -7.79 10.24 -16.58
C VAL A 256 -8.10 9.99 -18.04
N ARG A 257 -8.23 11.07 -18.81
CA ARG A 257 -8.30 10.97 -20.27
C ARG A 257 -6.91 11.18 -20.85
N PRO A 258 -6.48 10.38 -21.83
CA PRO A 258 -5.30 10.74 -22.60
C PRO A 258 -5.57 12.11 -23.22
N THR A 259 -4.70 13.08 -22.92
CA THR A 259 -4.76 14.39 -23.57
C THR A 259 -4.62 14.13 -25.06
N LYS A 260 -5.71 14.31 -25.83
CA LYS A 260 -5.60 14.37 -27.29
C LYS A 260 -4.53 15.43 -27.59
N PRO A 261 -3.55 15.16 -28.47
CA PRO A 261 -2.70 16.23 -28.93
C PRO A 261 -3.60 17.33 -29.48
N VAL A 262 -3.41 18.55 -29.00
CA VAL A 262 -4.15 19.72 -29.49
C VAL A 262 -3.75 19.92 -30.94
N CYS A 263 -4.50 19.30 -31.85
CA CYS A 263 -4.56 19.70 -33.24
C CYS A 263 -5.85 20.50 -33.39
N GLN A 264 -5.78 21.79 -33.03
CA GLN A 264 -6.62 22.77 -33.71
C GLN A 264 -5.93 23.08 -35.03
N VAL A 265 -6.45 22.55 -36.14
CA VAL A 265 -6.98 23.30 -37.28
C VAL A 265 -7.64 22.24 -38.17
N GLY A 266 -8.81 22.57 -38.69
CA GLY A 266 -9.73 21.64 -39.30
C GLY A 266 -9.31 21.05 -40.64
N ASP A 267 -10.28 20.30 -41.13
CA ASP A 267 -10.44 19.77 -42.47
C ASP A 267 -9.75 18.44 -42.80
N SER A 268 -10.53 17.66 -43.54
CA SER A 268 -10.31 16.33 -44.08
C SER A 268 -8.97 16.15 -44.81
N MET A 269 -8.42 14.92 -44.78
CA MET A 269 -7.95 14.15 -45.97
C MET A 269 -6.86 13.12 -45.60
N GLN A 270 -7.11 11.87 -45.98
CA GLN A 270 -6.21 10.76 -46.40
C GLN A 270 -4.74 10.75 -45.96
N THR A 271 -4.33 9.66 -45.30
CA THR A 271 -2.92 9.32 -45.03
C THR A 271 -2.24 8.81 -46.30
N VAL A 272 -1.37 9.65 -46.88
CA VAL A 272 -0.37 9.25 -47.88
C VAL A 272 0.83 8.66 -47.15
N ASP A 273 1.28 7.47 -47.56
CA ASP A 273 2.48 6.81 -47.05
C ASP A 273 3.71 7.63 -47.47
N ALA A 274 4.27 8.40 -46.53
CA ALA A 274 5.33 9.36 -46.81
C ALA A 274 6.71 8.67 -46.80
N PRO A 275 7.62 9.03 -47.74
CA PRO A 275 8.99 8.50 -47.76
C PRO A 275 9.74 8.74 -46.43
N PRO A 276 10.73 7.89 -46.07
CA PRO A 276 11.42 7.96 -44.78
C PRO A 276 12.06 9.33 -44.50
N GLU A 277 12.54 10.04 -45.52
CA GLU A 277 13.09 11.40 -45.39
C GLU A 277 12.08 12.45 -44.86
N TYR A 278 10.77 12.17 -44.93
CA TYR A 278 9.70 13.02 -44.40
C TYR A 278 9.13 12.51 -43.06
N VAL A 279 9.50 11.31 -42.63
CA VAL A 279 9.17 10.77 -41.32
C VAL A 279 10.29 11.13 -40.35
N ARG A 280 10.15 12.27 -39.67
CA ARG A 280 11.07 12.61 -38.57
C ARG A 280 10.85 11.61 -37.43
N TYR A 281 11.72 10.61 -37.32
CA TYR A 281 11.76 9.72 -36.15
C TYR A 281 12.01 10.59 -34.90
N ARG A 282 10.95 10.85 -34.15
CA ARG A 282 11.04 11.57 -32.89
C ARG A 282 11.59 10.60 -31.86
N ASP A 283 12.84 10.79 -31.49
CA ASP A 283 13.46 10.03 -30.42
C ASP A 283 12.91 10.48 -29.05
N THR A 284 11.73 9.96 -28.69
CA THR A 284 11.06 10.26 -27.42
C THR A 284 11.44 9.28 -26.30
N GLY A 285 12.30 8.30 -26.58
CA GLY A 285 12.63 7.23 -25.63
C GLY A 285 11.41 6.42 -25.19
N CYS A 286 11.49 5.82 -24.00
CA CYS A 286 10.44 5.02 -23.39
C CYS A 286 10.38 5.17 -21.86
N ASP A 287 9.65 4.28 -21.17
CA ASP A 287 9.61 4.18 -19.71
C ASP A 287 10.96 3.85 -19.05
N LEU A 288 11.93 3.32 -19.81
CA LEU A 288 13.26 2.95 -19.30
C LEU A 288 14.35 3.98 -19.60
N HIS A 289 14.22 4.79 -20.65
CA HIS A 289 15.23 5.80 -21.01
C HIS A 289 14.61 6.94 -21.83
N SER A 290 15.09 8.17 -21.65
CA SER A 290 14.51 9.38 -22.26
C SER A 290 14.74 9.52 -23.78
N ALA A 291 15.67 8.74 -24.33
CA ALA A 291 15.97 8.67 -25.76
C ALA A 291 16.45 7.25 -26.11
N CYS A 292 15.90 6.69 -27.18
CA CYS A 292 16.24 5.38 -27.76
C CYS A 292 17.68 5.35 -28.26
N LEU A 293 18.18 6.44 -28.87
CA LEU A 293 19.54 6.47 -29.44
C LEU A 293 20.65 6.54 -28.38
N THR A 294 20.30 6.90 -27.15
CA THR A 294 21.23 6.93 -26.01
C THR A 294 20.87 5.89 -24.94
N CYS A 295 19.96 4.96 -25.25
CA CYS A 295 19.52 3.95 -24.30
C CYS A 295 20.67 2.98 -23.97
N PRO A 296 21.03 2.78 -22.70
CA PRO A 296 22.12 1.90 -22.29
C PRO A 296 21.76 0.40 -22.33
N LEU A 297 20.54 0.06 -22.77
CA LEU A 297 20.08 -1.33 -22.80
C LEU A 297 20.66 -2.07 -24.01
N PRO A 298 21.14 -3.32 -23.84
CA PRO A 298 21.71 -4.09 -24.94
C PRO A 298 20.67 -4.57 -25.97
N VAL A 299 19.38 -4.60 -25.59
CA VAL A 299 18.24 -4.98 -26.46
C VAL A 299 17.07 -4.07 -26.13
N CYS A 300 16.31 -3.63 -27.14
CA CYS A 300 15.14 -2.80 -26.94
C CYS A 300 14.05 -3.57 -26.17
N LYS A 301 13.35 -2.90 -25.24
CA LYS A 301 12.26 -3.54 -24.50
C LYS A 301 11.15 -4.08 -25.41
N GLU A 302 10.88 -3.40 -26.54
CA GLU A 302 9.80 -3.78 -27.46
C GLU A 302 10.12 -5.09 -28.20
N GLU A 303 11.39 -5.51 -28.20
CA GLU A 303 11.84 -6.78 -28.77
C GLU A 303 11.75 -7.94 -27.77
N LEU A 304 11.39 -7.67 -26.51
CA LEU A 304 11.22 -8.69 -25.47
C LEU A 304 9.76 -9.07 -25.33
N SER A 305 9.47 -10.37 -25.27
CA SER A 305 8.12 -10.94 -25.10
C SER A 305 7.36 -10.43 -23.86
N HIS A 306 8.07 -9.90 -22.86
CA HIS A 306 7.49 -9.27 -21.68
C HIS A 306 7.99 -7.84 -21.42
N GLY A 307 8.53 -7.17 -22.44
CA GLY A 307 8.80 -5.73 -22.39
C GLY A 307 9.74 -5.31 -21.26
N SER A 308 9.41 -4.17 -20.64
CA SER A 308 10.13 -3.64 -19.47
C SER A 308 10.01 -4.53 -18.23
N ARG A 309 8.99 -5.41 -18.14
CA ARG A 309 8.86 -6.36 -17.02
C ARG A 309 9.97 -7.42 -17.05
N ALA A 310 10.36 -7.89 -18.25
CA ALA A 310 11.48 -8.82 -18.38
C ALA A 310 12.80 -8.19 -17.91
N ILE A 311 13.03 -6.93 -18.27
CA ILE A 311 14.24 -6.18 -17.92
C ILE A 311 14.28 -5.92 -16.41
N ASN A 312 13.19 -5.42 -15.83
CA ASN A 312 13.11 -5.13 -14.40
C ASN A 312 13.21 -6.40 -13.55
N ALA A 313 12.60 -7.51 -13.99
CA ALA A 313 12.75 -8.80 -13.31
C ALA A 313 14.20 -9.30 -13.34
N ARG A 314 14.91 -9.11 -14.46
CA ARG A 314 16.32 -9.49 -14.60
C ARG A 314 17.23 -8.63 -13.73
N MET A 315 17.07 -7.30 -13.77
CA MET A 315 17.87 -6.38 -12.94
C MET A 315 17.67 -6.65 -11.44
N ARG A 316 16.41 -6.86 -11.03
CA ARG A 316 16.06 -7.26 -9.67
C ARG A 316 16.68 -8.60 -9.29
N GLY A 317 16.66 -9.60 -10.18
CA GLY A 317 17.29 -10.89 -9.95
C GLY A 317 18.81 -10.80 -9.78
N LEU A 318 19.48 -9.97 -10.58
CA LEU A 318 20.92 -9.72 -10.48
C LEU A 318 21.30 -9.02 -9.17
N GLN A 319 20.54 -8.01 -8.75
CA GLN A 319 20.73 -7.33 -7.47
C GLN A 319 20.52 -8.29 -6.29
N ILE A 320 19.49 -9.14 -6.34
CA ILE A 320 19.27 -10.19 -5.34
C ILE A 320 20.46 -11.16 -5.30
N GLY A 321 20.95 -11.59 -6.47
CA GLY A 321 22.11 -12.48 -6.58
C GLY A 321 23.37 -11.89 -5.97
N LEU A 322 23.65 -10.60 -6.23
CA LEU A 322 24.79 -9.89 -5.66
C LEU A 322 24.72 -9.84 -4.13
N LEU A 323 23.59 -9.38 -3.57
CA LEU A 323 23.40 -9.26 -2.12
C LEU A 323 23.47 -10.62 -1.41
N VAL A 324 22.98 -11.68 -2.05
CA VAL A 324 23.14 -13.05 -1.54
C VAL A 324 24.62 -13.48 -1.56
N SER A 325 25.36 -13.15 -2.62
CA SER A 325 26.79 -13.48 -2.72
C SER A 325 27.67 -12.74 -1.72
N GLU A 326 27.24 -11.55 -1.30
CA GLU A 326 27.86 -10.74 -0.22
C GLU A 326 27.51 -11.28 1.19
N GLY A 327 26.69 -12.34 1.28
CA GLY A 327 26.36 -13.01 2.54
C GLY A 327 25.19 -12.40 3.31
N HIS A 328 24.44 -11.47 2.72
CA HIS A 328 23.28 -10.89 3.37
C HIS A 328 22.13 -11.89 3.51
N SER A 329 21.43 -11.85 4.65
CA SER A 329 20.31 -12.76 4.91
C SER A 329 19.12 -12.45 4.00
N VAL A 330 18.39 -13.49 3.57
CA VAL A 330 17.18 -13.33 2.72
C VAL A 330 16.15 -12.39 3.33
N ARG A 331 16.03 -12.37 4.66
CA ARG A 331 15.13 -11.45 5.37
C ARG A 331 15.58 -10.00 5.25
N TRP A 332 16.88 -9.75 5.36
CA TRP A 332 17.46 -8.42 5.18
C TRP A 332 17.33 -7.95 3.73
N ILE A 333 17.61 -8.83 2.75
CA ILE A 333 17.47 -8.52 1.33
C ILE A 333 16.00 -8.20 1.00
N ALA A 334 15.04 -8.93 1.56
CA ALA A 334 13.61 -8.67 1.38
C ALA A 334 13.22 -7.27 1.85
N GLN A 335 13.75 -6.88 3.01
CA GLN A 335 13.51 -5.59 3.62
C GLN A 335 14.16 -4.44 2.84
N VAL A 336 15.41 -4.61 2.38
CA VAL A 336 16.15 -3.57 1.64
C VAL A 336 15.60 -3.39 0.22
N MET A 337 15.23 -4.49 -0.44
CA MET A 337 14.77 -4.47 -1.83
C MET A 337 13.25 -4.24 -1.95
N GLY A 338 12.51 -4.21 -0.84
CA GLY A 338 11.03 -4.10 -0.86
C GLY A 338 10.35 -5.26 -1.59
N VAL A 339 10.93 -6.46 -1.51
CA VAL A 339 10.40 -7.66 -2.18
C VAL A 339 10.08 -8.74 -1.18
N THR A 340 9.09 -9.57 -1.47
CA THR A 340 8.78 -10.72 -0.61
C THR A 340 9.95 -11.71 -0.60
N THR A 341 10.15 -12.38 0.53
CA THR A 341 11.13 -13.49 0.65
C THR A 341 10.88 -14.56 -0.41
N ARG A 342 9.62 -14.80 -0.80
CA ARG A 342 9.23 -15.66 -1.92
C ARG A 342 9.79 -15.18 -3.26
N SER A 343 9.81 -13.88 -3.52
CA SER A 343 10.40 -13.28 -4.74
C SER A 343 11.91 -13.47 -4.79
N ILE A 344 12.57 -13.44 -3.63
CA ILE A 344 14.01 -13.73 -3.50
C ILE A 344 14.29 -15.19 -3.82
N TYR A 345 13.61 -16.12 -3.15
CA TYR A 345 13.79 -17.56 -3.43
C TYR A 345 13.44 -17.92 -4.88
N LYS A 346 12.42 -17.29 -5.46
CA LYS A 346 12.08 -17.44 -6.89
C LYS A 346 13.20 -16.92 -7.79
N SER A 347 13.79 -15.77 -7.48
CA SER A 347 14.90 -15.19 -8.25
C SER A 347 16.19 -16.02 -8.11
N MET A 348 16.46 -16.58 -6.92
CA MET A 348 17.57 -17.50 -6.67
C MET A 348 17.37 -18.86 -7.36
N ALA A 349 16.13 -19.35 -7.46
CA ALA A 349 15.80 -20.58 -8.19
C ALA A 349 15.92 -20.39 -9.71
N LEU A 350 15.48 -19.24 -10.24
CA LEU A 350 15.64 -18.87 -11.65
C LEU A 350 17.10 -18.66 -12.05
N GLY A 351 17.98 -18.28 -11.12
CA GLY A 351 19.43 -18.22 -11.32
C GLY A 351 20.12 -19.58 -11.47
N LYS A 352 19.46 -20.70 -11.12
CA LYS A 352 19.97 -22.07 -11.28
C LYS A 352 19.48 -22.76 -12.56
N SER A 353 18.35 -22.34 -13.12
CA SER A 353 17.88 -22.81 -14.43
C SER A 353 18.53 -21.98 -15.54
N SER A 354 19.50 -22.57 -16.22
CA SER A 354 20.27 -22.01 -17.33
C SER A 354 19.47 -21.80 -18.63
N GLU A 355 18.23 -21.32 -18.54
CA GLU A 355 17.41 -20.92 -19.70
C GLU A 355 17.44 -19.42 -19.98
N LEU A 356 18.00 -18.60 -19.08
CA LEU A 356 18.25 -17.16 -19.31
C LEU A 356 19.60 -16.83 -19.95
N ASN A 357 20.40 -17.85 -20.32
CA ASN A 357 21.58 -17.67 -21.16
C ASN A 357 21.23 -17.33 -22.63
N SER A 358 19.95 -17.33 -23.03
CA SER A 358 19.55 -16.99 -24.40
C SER A 358 19.44 -15.50 -24.71
N LEU A 359 19.72 -14.60 -23.75
CA LEU A 359 20.00 -13.20 -24.07
C LEU A 359 21.38 -13.00 -24.72
N THR A 360 22.07 -14.11 -25.03
CA THR A 360 23.27 -14.15 -25.86
C THR A 360 23.23 -15.30 -26.87
N ASP A 361 22.48 -15.15 -27.96
CA ASP A 361 22.99 -15.60 -29.27
C ASP A 361 23.82 -14.46 -29.89
N ARG A 362 25.03 -14.35 -29.32
CA ARG A 362 26.34 -13.82 -29.77
C ARG A 362 26.47 -12.98 -31.06
N PRO A 363 27.57 -12.17 -31.19
CA PRO A 363 28.36 -11.50 -30.15
C PRO A 363 28.88 -10.09 -30.54
N LYS A 364 29.14 -9.25 -29.52
CA LYS A 364 30.37 -8.44 -29.34
C LYS A 364 30.35 -8.07 -27.85
N ARG A 365 31.14 -8.66 -26.94
CA ARG A 365 32.61 -8.59 -26.91
C ARG A 365 33.09 -7.30 -27.55
N ASP A 366 32.91 -6.19 -26.83
CA ASP A 366 33.93 -5.15 -26.74
C ASP A 366 33.80 -4.43 -25.38
N MET A 367 34.79 -4.71 -24.55
CA MET A 367 35.40 -3.89 -23.48
C MET A 367 34.53 -3.14 -22.45
N LEU A 368 34.47 -3.73 -21.26
CA LEU A 368 34.61 -3.00 -20.00
C LEU A 368 35.81 -3.56 -19.24
N THR A 369 37.01 -3.43 -19.82
CA THR A 369 38.25 -3.41 -19.03
C THR A 369 38.36 -2.04 -18.38
N VAL A 370 37.83 -1.90 -17.17
CA VAL A 370 38.18 -0.77 -16.31
C VAL A 370 39.55 -1.08 -15.72
N VAL A 371 40.60 -0.53 -16.33
CA VAL A 371 41.94 -0.48 -15.74
C VAL A 371 41.86 0.39 -14.49
N ALA A 372 42.24 -0.15 -13.34
CA ALA A 372 42.43 0.61 -12.11
C ALA A 372 43.46 1.72 -12.35
N ARG A 373 43.05 2.99 -12.28
CA ARG A 373 43.99 4.09 -12.13
C ARG A 373 44.33 4.23 -10.65
N SER A 374 45.57 3.90 -10.30
CA SER A 374 46.14 4.26 -9.00
C SER A 374 46.17 5.78 -8.86
N VAL A 375 45.54 6.30 -7.81
CA VAL A 375 45.68 7.69 -7.39
C VAL A 375 47.09 7.88 -6.85
N ALA A 376 47.84 8.83 -7.40
CA ALA A 376 49.15 9.21 -6.88
C ALA A 376 48.98 9.74 -5.45
N THR A 377 49.68 9.10 -4.51
CA THR A 377 49.90 9.62 -3.16
C THR A 377 50.78 10.86 -3.25
N ASN A 378 50.19 12.04 -3.18
CA ASN A 378 50.92 13.22 -2.74
C ASN A 378 51.08 13.13 -1.22
N GLY A 379 52.13 12.42 -0.80
CA GLY A 379 52.69 12.50 0.54
C GLY A 379 53.94 13.36 0.51
N ARG A 380 53.94 14.42 1.32
CA ARG A 380 55.16 14.87 1.99
C ARG A 380 55.45 13.93 3.15
#